data_AF-A0A098Y069-F1
#
_entry.id   AF-A0A098Y069-F1
#
_cell.length_a   1.000
_cell.length_b   1.000
_cell.length_c   1.000
_cell.angle_alpha   90.00
_cell.angle_beta   90.00
_cell.angle_gamma   90.00
#
_symmetry.space_group_name_H-M   'P 1'
#
loop_
_entity.id
_entity.type
_entity.pdbx_description
1 polymer ?
#
loop_
_entity_poly.entity_id
_entity_poly.type
_entity_poly.pdbx_seq_one_letter_code
_entity_poly.pdbx_strand_id
1 'polypeptide(L)'
;MSPLERLARDYRMALLSYLPRREEAALNRGYELGRSAVIEQVGLLELARVHHDVFLAVLEETQADDVLPVAAAASEFLMEVLATFDMTQRSLHESRPAARGPRPGGGVTASRSRAEHAGRTRARRD
;
A
#
# COMPACT_ATOMS: atom_id res chain seq x y z
N MET A 1 18.92 19.63 -9.88
CA MET A 1 18.78 18.17 -9.98
C MET A 1 17.33 17.83 -9.72
N SER A 2 16.65 17.16 -10.63
CA SER A 2 15.25 16.72 -10.47
C SER A 2 15.14 15.61 -9.40
N PRO A 3 13.95 15.33 -8.85
CA PRO A 3 13.74 14.20 -7.94
C PRO A 3 14.18 12.86 -8.56
N LEU A 4 13.90 12.65 -9.84
CA LEU A 4 14.28 11.44 -10.57
C LEU A 4 15.80 11.31 -10.72
N GLU A 5 16.51 12.40 -11.01
CA GLU A 5 17.97 12.40 -11.09
C GLU A 5 18.61 12.08 -9.73
N ARG A 6 18.09 12.67 -8.64
CA ARG A 6 18.56 12.36 -7.28
C ARG A 6 18.33 10.89 -6.95
N LEU A 7 17.13 10.38 -7.25
CA LEU A 7 16.78 8.98 -7.06
C LEU A 7 17.75 8.06 -7.80
N ALA A 8 18.02 8.32 -9.09
CA ALA A 8 18.93 7.49 -9.88
C ALA A 8 20.35 7.43 -9.29
N ARG A 9 20.89 8.58 -8.86
CA ARG A 9 22.19 8.64 -8.21
C ARG A 9 22.21 7.86 -6.89
N ASP A 10 21.22 8.10 -6.03
CA ASP A 10 21.17 7.51 -4.69
C ASP A 10 20.88 6.00 -4.78
N TYR A 11 20.08 5.57 -5.76
CA TYR A 11 19.78 4.16 -6.06
C TYR A 11 21.05 3.42 -6.48
N ARG A 12 21.83 4.00 -7.41
CA ARG A 12 23.11 3.40 -7.83
C ARG A 12 24.07 3.22 -6.67
N MET A 13 24.22 4.23 -5.81
CA MET A 13 25.08 4.14 -4.63
C MET A 13 24.61 3.05 -3.67
N ALA A 14 23.30 2.96 -3.41
CA ALA A 14 22.76 1.96 -2.51
C ALA A 14 22.90 0.53 -3.07
N LEU A 15 22.58 0.32 -4.35
CA LEU A 15 22.73 -0.98 -5.01
C LEU A 15 24.19 -1.45 -5.02
N LEU A 16 25.13 -0.59 -5.42
CA LEU A 16 26.57 -0.94 -5.43
C LEU A 16 27.11 -1.24 -4.04
N SER A 17 26.57 -0.60 -2.99
CA SER A 17 26.92 -0.93 -1.61
C SER A 17 26.33 -2.26 -1.15
N TYR A 18 25.19 -2.68 -1.70
CA TYR A 18 24.49 -3.91 -1.33
C TYR A 18 25.15 -5.15 -1.96
N LEU A 19 25.52 -5.08 -3.24
CA LEU A 19 26.00 -6.23 -4.02
C LEU A 19 27.17 -7.03 -3.39
N PRO A 20 28.20 -6.41 -2.79
CA PRO A 20 29.38 -7.16 -2.32
C PRO A 20 29.14 -7.97 -1.03
N ARG A 21 28.22 -7.55 -0.17
CA ARG A 21 28.05 -8.14 1.18
C ARG A 21 26.64 -8.58 1.52
N ARG A 22 25.64 -8.15 0.73
CA ARG A 22 24.21 -8.43 0.94
C ARG A 22 23.75 -8.17 2.38
N GLU A 23 24.34 -7.16 3.03
CA GLU A 23 24.09 -6.88 4.44
C GLU A 23 22.70 -6.27 4.66
N GLU A 24 22.08 -6.60 5.79
CA GLU A 24 20.80 -6.03 6.21
C GLU A 24 20.82 -4.50 6.31
N ALA A 25 21.98 -3.92 6.69
CA ALA A 25 22.15 -2.46 6.72
C ALA A 25 21.98 -1.80 5.34
N ALA A 26 22.37 -2.50 4.27
CA ALA A 26 22.19 -2.04 2.91
C ALA A 26 20.75 -2.26 2.39
N LEU A 27 20.02 -3.26 2.91
CA LEU A 27 18.57 -3.41 2.67
C LEU A 27 17.76 -2.29 3.31
N ASN A 28 18.08 -1.90 4.55
CA ASN A 28 17.47 -0.72 5.19
C ASN A 28 17.60 0.54 4.33
N ARG A 29 18.72 0.67 3.60
CA ARG A 29 18.94 1.79 2.68
C ARG A 29 18.04 1.72 1.45
N GLY A 30 17.71 0.53 0.96
CA GLY A 30 16.69 0.31 -0.07
C GLY A 30 15.30 0.75 0.39
N TYR A 31 14.91 0.37 1.62
CA TYR A 31 13.66 0.81 2.24
C TYR A 31 13.60 2.35 2.41
N GLU A 32 14.66 2.98 2.93
CA GLU A 32 14.71 4.44 3.07
C GLU A 32 14.55 5.16 1.72
N LEU A 33 15.18 4.61 0.68
CA LEU A 33 15.14 5.14 -0.67
C LEU A 33 13.74 5.03 -1.29
N GLY A 34 13.06 3.90 -1.08
CA GLY A 34 11.67 3.72 -1.49
C GLY A 34 10.73 4.71 -0.79
N ARG A 35 10.92 4.97 0.50
CA ARG A 35 10.12 6.00 1.21
C ARG A 35 10.38 7.40 0.67
N SER A 36 11.64 7.74 0.40
CA SER A 36 12.01 9.04 -0.17
C SER A 36 11.35 9.25 -1.53
N ALA A 37 11.36 8.22 -2.39
CA ALA A 37 10.70 8.25 -3.69
C ALA A 37 9.18 8.51 -3.57
N VAL A 38 8.51 7.89 -2.59
CA VAL A 38 7.09 8.15 -2.29
C VAL A 38 6.85 9.59 -1.84
N ILE A 39 7.69 10.12 -0.94
CA ILE A 39 7.57 11.52 -0.44
C ILE A 39 7.76 12.52 -1.57
N GLU A 40 8.71 12.27 -2.46
CA GLU A 40 9.02 13.09 -3.63
C GLU A 40 8.07 12.84 -4.81
N GLN A 41 7.05 11.99 -4.64
CA GLN A 41 6.03 11.63 -5.64
C GLN A 41 6.59 11.04 -6.94
N VAL A 42 7.71 10.32 -6.86
CA VAL A 42 8.24 9.58 -8.01
C VAL A 42 7.33 8.38 -8.29
N GLY A 43 6.95 8.20 -9.56
CA GLY A 43 6.08 7.11 -9.98
C GLY A 43 6.77 5.75 -9.91
N LEU A 44 5.99 4.69 -9.63
CA LEU A 44 6.49 3.32 -9.58
C LEU A 44 7.18 2.89 -10.90
N LEU A 45 6.63 3.31 -12.05
CA LEU A 45 7.22 3.00 -13.36
C LEU A 45 8.54 3.73 -13.59
N GLU A 46 8.68 4.96 -13.05
CA GLU A 46 9.93 5.71 -13.11
C GLU A 46 11.00 5.06 -12.23
N LEU A 47 10.63 4.60 -11.04
CA LEU A 47 11.53 3.82 -10.18
C LEU A 47 11.97 2.51 -10.85
N ALA A 48 11.05 1.77 -11.46
CA ALA A 48 11.37 0.54 -12.17
C ALA A 48 12.34 0.80 -13.34
N ARG A 49 12.16 1.91 -14.05
CA ARG A 49 13.09 2.35 -15.10
C ARG A 49 14.47 2.68 -14.53
N VAL A 50 14.52 3.45 -13.44
CA VAL A 50 15.79 3.77 -12.74
C VAL A 50 16.52 2.50 -12.33
N HIS A 51 15.82 1.52 -11.74
CA HIS A 51 16.41 0.24 -11.38
C HIS A 51 17.02 -0.44 -12.61
N HIS A 52 16.27 -0.53 -13.71
CA HIS A 52 16.74 -1.20 -14.92
C HIS A 52 17.97 -0.50 -15.52
N ASP A 53 17.94 0.83 -15.65
CA ASP A 53 19.05 1.61 -16.21
C ASP A 53 20.33 1.46 -15.36
N VAL A 54 20.19 1.51 -14.03
CA VAL A 54 21.30 1.28 -13.10
C VAL A 54 21.80 -0.17 -13.16
N PHE A 55 20.89 -1.14 -13.22
CA PHE A 55 21.23 -2.55 -13.25
C PHE A 55 21.99 -2.94 -14.53
N LEU A 56 21.60 -2.39 -15.69
CA LEU A 56 22.35 -2.58 -16.93
C LEU A 56 23.79 -2.06 -16.81
N ALA A 57 23.99 -0.87 -16.25
CA ALA A 57 25.32 -0.31 -16.02
C ALA A 57 26.16 -1.17 -15.06
N VAL A 58 25.53 -1.79 -14.06
CA VAL A 58 26.22 -2.75 -13.17
C VAL A 58 26.61 -4.01 -13.94
N LEU A 59 25.72 -4.55 -14.78
CA LEU A 59 26.00 -5.76 -15.56
C LEU A 59 27.13 -5.56 -16.57
N GLU A 60 27.26 -4.37 -17.17
CA GLU A 60 28.38 -4.01 -18.05
C GLU A 60 29.75 -4.11 -17.34
N GLU A 61 29.78 -3.84 -16.04
CA GLU A 61 30.98 -3.91 -15.20
C GLU A 61 31.15 -5.28 -14.49
N THR A 62 30.17 -6.19 -14.62
CA THR A 62 30.13 -7.47 -13.90
C THR A 62 30.85 -8.59 -14.68
N GLN A 63 31.65 -9.39 -14.00
CA GLN A 63 32.29 -10.56 -14.60
C GLN A 63 31.24 -11.64 -14.94
N ALA A 64 31.47 -12.39 -16.02
CA ALA A 64 30.51 -13.37 -16.53
C ALA A 64 30.04 -14.38 -15.46
N ASP A 65 30.95 -14.84 -14.61
CA ASP A 65 30.66 -15.82 -13.55
C ASP A 65 29.81 -15.22 -12.41
N ASP A 66 29.80 -13.89 -12.26
CA ASP A 66 29.09 -13.18 -11.20
C ASP A 66 27.72 -12.64 -11.65
N VAL A 67 27.38 -12.72 -12.94
CA VAL A 67 26.12 -12.15 -13.49
C VAL A 67 24.89 -12.68 -12.77
N LEU A 68 24.80 -14.00 -12.55
CA LEU A 68 23.62 -14.61 -11.90
C LEU A 68 23.50 -14.22 -10.42
N PRO A 69 24.57 -14.32 -9.59
CA PRO A 69 24.56 -13.79 -8.23
C PRO A 69 24.19 -12.30 -8.14
N VAL A 70 24.72 -11.46 -9.03
CA VAL A 70 24.44 -10.02 -9.06
C VAL A 70 22.98 -9.76 -9.45
N ALA A 71 22.45 -10.47 -10.44
CA ALA A 71 21.06 -10.35 -10.85
C ALA A 71 20.08 -10.73 -9.73
N ALA A 72 20.35 -11.82 -9.01
CA ALA A 72 19.54 -12.25 -7.87
C ALA A 72 19.54 -11.18 -6.76
N ALA A 73 20.72 -10.67 -6.40
CA ALA A 73 20.85 -9.61 -5.39
C ALA A 73 20.15 -8.30 -5.83
N ALA A 74 20.28 -7.89 -7.09
CA ALA A 74 19.60 -6.71 -7.60
C ALA A 74 18.07 -6.85 -7.50
N SER A 75 17.53 -8.05 -7.75
CA SER A 75 16.11 -8.34 -7.57
C SER A 75 15.68 -8.27 -6.10
N GLU A 76 16.47 -8.83 -5.17
CA GLU A 76 16.20 -8.75 -3.72
C GLU A 76 16.16 -7.28 -3.26
N PHE A 77 17.14 -6.48 -3.69
CA PHE A 77 17.20 -5.05 -3.40
C PHE A 77 15.99 -4.30 -3.96
N LEU A 78 15.59 -4.59 -5.21
CA LEU A 78 14.39 -3.98 -5.80
C LEU A 78 13.14 -4.27 -4.98
N MET A 79 12.94 -5.52 -4.56
CA MET A 79 11.77 -5.91 -3.76
C MET A 79 11.69 -5.14 -2.44
N GLU A 80 12.83 -4.90 -1.79
CA GLU A 80 12.90 -4.12 -0.56
C GLU A 80 12.49 -2.65 -0.79
N VAL A 81 12.96 -2.04 -1.88
CA VAL A 81 12.57 -0.68 -2.27
C VAL A 81 11.06 -0.63 -2.58
N LEU A 82 10.52 -1.65 -3.24
CA LEU A 82 9.10 -1.71 -3.62
C LEU A 82 8.16 -1.96 -2.44
N ALA A 83 8.64 -2.57 -1.36
CA ALA A 83 7.85 -2.80 -0.15
C ALA A 83 7.26 -1.50 0.43
N THR A 84 7.93 -0.36 0.24
CA THR A 84 7.46 0.96 0.72
C THR A 84 6.23 1.46 -0.03
N PHE A 85 6.14 1.15 -1.33
CA PHE A 85 5.01 1.54 -2.16
C PHE A 85 3.77 0.72 -1.79
N ASP A 86 3.95 -0.57 -1.50
CA ASP A 86 2.87 -1.46 -1.07
C ASP A 86 2.30 -1.06 0.31
N MET A 87 3.17 -0.74 1.29
CA MET A 87 2.72 -0.20 2.59
C MET A 87 1.97 1.12 2.45
N THR A 88 2.40 2.00 1.54
CA THR A 88 1.72 3.27 1.25
C THR A 88 0.33 3.02 0.65
N GLN A 89 0.21 2.10 -0.30
CA GLN A 89 -1.08 1.74 -0.92
C GLN A 89 -2.05 1.14 0.10
N ARG A 90 -1.59 0.23 0.97
CA ARG A 90 -2.42 -0.36 2.04
C ARG A 90 -2.97 0.69 3.00
N SER A 91 -2.13 1.64 3.42
CA SER A 91 -2.55 2.76 4.28
C SER A 91 -3.64 3.63 3.63
N LEU A 92 -3.54 3.88 2.32
CA LEU A 92 -4.58 4.60 1.57
C LEU A 92 -5.90 3.81 1.47
N HIS A 93 -5.82 2.49 1.35
CA HIS A 93 -7.00 1.61 1.30
C HIS A 93 -7.68 1.47 2.66
N GLU A 94 -6.92 1.38 3.76
CA GLU A 94 -7.44 1.32 5.14
C GLU A 94 -8.04 2.66 5.59
N SER A 95 -7.46 3.78 5.12
CA SER A 95 -7.96 5.13 5.42
C SER A 95 -9.23 5.49 4.65
N ARG A 96 -9.66 4.66 3.68
CA ARG A 96 -10.93 4.86 3.00
C ARG A 96 -12.04 4.38 3.94
N PRO A 97 -12.84 5.29 4.56
CA PRO A 97 -13.90 4.85 5.45
C PRO A 97 -14.79 3.91 4.67
N ALA A 98 -15.06 2.73 5.22
CA ALA A 98 -16.03 1.80 4.67
C ALA A 98 -17.28 2.61 4.33
N ALA A 99 -17.56 2.76 3.02
CA ALA A 99 -18.67 3.56 2.56
C ALA A 99 -19.90 3.02 3.29
N ARG A 100 -20.44 3.82 4.21
CA ARG A 100 -21.54 3.43 5.07
C ARG A 100 -22.70 3.09 4.13
N GLY A 101 -22.92 1.78 3.92
CA GLY A 101 -23.97 1.29 3.04
C GLY A 101 -25.32 1.89 3.43
N PRO A 102 -26.26 2.01 2.47
CA PRO A 102 -27.53 2.67 2.69
C PRO A 102 -28.22 2.10 3.93
N ARG A 103 -28.47 2.96 4.92
CA ARG A 103 -29.32 2.59 6.06
C ARG A 103 -30.71 2.30 5.48
N PRO A 104 -31.31 1.12 5.74
CA PRO A 104 -32.68 0.88 5.30
C PRO A 104 -33.56 1.90 6.04
N GLY A 105 -34.17 2.77 5.27
CA GLY A 105 -35.09 3.80 5.74
C GLY A 105 -36.29 3.18 6.43
N GLY A 106 -36.79 3.90 7.43
CA GLY A 106 -37.98 3.53 8.17
C GLY A 106 -39.20 3.40 7.27
N GLY A 107 -39.93 2.30 7.45
CA GLY A 107 -41.32 2.16 7.04
C GLY A 107 -42.21 2.31 8.27
N VAL A 108 -42.76 3.50 8.47
CA VAL A 108 -43.98 3.69 9.27
C VAL A 108 -45.16 3.53 8.34
N THR A 109 -46.04 2.56 8.62
CA THR A 109 -47.50 2.62 8.39
C THR A 109 -48.13 1.51 9.21
N ALA A 110 -48.64 1.83 10.39
CA ALA A 110 -50.05 2.15 10.62
C ALA A 110 -50.98 0.94 10.37
N SER A 111 -51.41 0.32 11.47
CA SER A 111 -52.71 -0.34 11.54
C SER A 111 -53.38 0.08 12.85
N ARG A 112 -54.29 1.05 12.70
CA ARG A 112 -55.31 1.38 13.69
C ARG A 112 -56.13 0.12 13.95
N SER A 113 -56.27 -0.28 15.21
CA SER A 113 -57.53 -0.85 15.67
C SER A 113 -57.91 -0.18 16.99
N ARG A 114 -59.09 0.43 16.95
CA ARG A 114 -59.70 1.29 17.95
C ARG A 114 -60.97 0.57 18.38
N ALA A 115 -60.92 -0.10 19.53
CA ALA A 115 -62.03 -0.71 20.26
C ALA A 115 -61.35 -1.54 21.38
N GLU A 116 -61.56 -1.38 22.67
CA GLU A 116 -62.68 -0.86 23.44
C GLU A 116 -62.17 -0.48 24.85
N HIS A 117 -62.54 0.70 25.32
CA HIS A 117 -62.52 1.02 26.74
C HIS A 117 -63.85 1.69 27.07
N ALA A 118 -64.58 1.11 28.01
CA ALA A 118 -65.52 1.71 28.96
C ALA A 118 -66.77 0.85 29.15
N GLY A 119 -66.88 0.29 30.36
CA GLY A 119 -67.99 -0.54 30.78
C GLY A 119 -69.33 0.17 30.92
N ARG A 120 -70.37 -0.65 31.09
CA ARG A 120 -71.64 -0.30 31.73
C ARG A 120 -72.24 -1.56 32.37
N THR A 121 -72.11 -1.63 33.69
CA THR A 121 -73.18 -1.84 34.69
C THR A 121 -74.38 -2.76 34.36
N ARG A 122 -74.61 -3.74 35.26
CA ARG A 122 -75.90 -4.31 35.76
C ARG A 122 -76.83 -4.97 34.70
N ALA A 123 -77.39 -6.17 34.88
CA ALA A 123 -78.21 -6.65 36.00
C ALA A 123 -78.69 -8.11 35.79
N ARG A 124 -79.00 -8.82 36.89
CA ARG A 124 -79.98 -9.96 37.03
C ARG A 124 -79.54 -11.30 36.38
N ARG A 125 -79.76 -12.51 36.92
CA ARG A 125 -80.48 -13.16 38.04
C ARG A 125 -79.65 -14.45 38.33
N ASP A 126 -79.56 -14.96 39.55
CA ASP A 126 -80.54 -15.88 40.14
C ASP A 126 -80.59 -15.79 41.67
#